data_AF-A0A7C2BFR4-F1
#
_entry.id   AF-A0A7C2BFR4-F1
#
_cell.length_a   1.000
_cell.length_b   1.000
_cell.length_c   1.000
_cell.angle_alpha   90.00
_cell.angle_beta   90.00
_cell.angle_gamma   90.00
#
_symmetry.space_group_name_H-M   'P 1'
#
loop_
_entity.id
_entity.type
_entity.pdbx_description
1 polymer ?
#
loop_
_entity_poly.entity_id
_entity_poly.type
_entity_poly.pdbx_seq_one_letter_code
_entity_poly.pdbx_strand_id
1 'polypeptide(L)'
;MTPSQLRRLLVEQITQKKLGLNWESNAIERDEALNADIVLPRLVLENSHSLSSPNADGNLIIEGDNFDSLRLLRATHRGKIRVIYIDPPYNTGNKDWVYNDHFVGANDRYRHSQWLEFLYRRLTLARDLLTPDGVILVSINDENRSRLELLMEQVFPRRRLGSLVWRTKDTGNDLSQRFSHVHEHVLVYANSRFKFNGRKTDRSKFRNTDNDVRGDWSPQPMTSNKSLHERANTYYPIQNPDTGYWYPCDPNSVWRFASENEIRKRHPDDESAVQSALDSLRSDTIEALIAKRHVYFPPCAEKDVMFYSDRETLVRAIREGKGPVLPKKKTPLLREDLPDLEFWIGKPIAPGRPSRKEFWDAKPEEDRIAPLSSWIGGLKETLDPLLDDDDLMEPLALRSPKGGVATDEIKTWLGAKVFQHPKPVELIKNLLSQATRPGDIVLDFFAGSGTTAQAVLALNAEDGGARRFIMCSSTEATSKEPDKNLCRDVCAKRLRRVITGFGKQRGLLGGFAYLQLDKMDSADVPFEGTPMHAAQLLSLRYCQNASTGTLDDSILQLAFDGELAVLLVAQVDDQTLQRLAKWPARRLAVYSSRPESVSDHLARQGKSANSYSLLDALLRGQTTQRVS
;
A
#
# COMPACT_ATOMS: atom_id res chain seq x y z
N MET A 1 24.07 -16.40 -44.07
CA MET A 1 24.43 -15.12 -43.45
C MET A 1 25.93 -14.90 -43.60
N THR A 2 26.38 -13.77 -44.14
CA THR A 2 27.81 -13.48 -44.30
C THR A 2 28.44 -13.01 -42.97
N PRO A 3 29.77 -13.10 -42.79
CA PRO A 3 30.44 -12.59 -41.60
C PRO A 3 30.16 -11.10 -41.33
N SER A 4 29.99 -10.29 -42.38
CA SER A 4 29.66 -8.87 -42.27
C SER A 4 28.21 -8.64 -41.82
N GLN A 5 27.26 -9.45 -42.29
CA GLN A 5 25.88 -9.43 -41.81
C GLN A 5 25.80 -9.84 -40.34
N LEU A 6 26.56 -10.87 -39.92
CA LEU A 6 26.63 -11.28 -38.52
C LEU A 6 27.19 -10.16 -37.64
N ARG A 7 28.30 -9.52 -38.03
CA ARG A 7 28.88 -8.40 -37.27
C ARG A 7 27.91 -7.24 -37.15
N ARG A 8 27.21 -6.90 -38.22
CA ARG A 8 26.19 -5.84 -38.20
C ARG A 8 25.07 -6.16 -37.22
N LEU A 9 24.51 -7.37 -37.28
CA LEU A 9 23.45 -7.80 -36.36
C LEU A 9 23.93 -7.83 -34.91
N LEU A 10 25.16 -8.27 -34.64
CA LEU A 10 25.76 -8.24 -33.30
C LEU A 10 25.97 -6.80 -32.80
N VAL A 11 26.44 -5.89 -33.66
CA VAL A 11 26.61 -4.47 -33.30
C VAL A 11 25.26 -3.82 -33.04
N GLU A 12 24.26 -4.03 -33.88
CA GLU A 12 22.88 -3.55 -33.66
C GLU A 12 22.31 -4.10 -32.34
N GLN A 13 22.49 -5.39 -32.07
CA GLN A 13 22.04 -6.03 -30.83
C GLN A 13 22.79 -5.53 -29.58
N ILE A 14 24.10 -5.25 -29.67
CA ILE A 14 24.90 -4.72 -28.56
C ILE A 14 24.60 -3.24 -28.31
N THR A 15 24.36 -2.45 -29.36
CA THR A 15 24.07 -1.00 -29.26
C THR A 15 22.62 -0.70 -28.91
N GLN A 16 21.69 -1.64 -29.08
CA GLN A 16 20.34 -1.55 -28.52
C GLN A 16 20.29 -1.71 -26.99
N LYS A 17 21.35 -2.25 -26.36
CA LYS A 17 21.40 -2.44 -24.91
C LYS A 17 21.46 -1.08 -24.20
N LYS A 18 20.34 -0.70 -23.59
CA LYS A 18 20.25 0.45 -22.68
C LYS A 18 20.74 0.04 -21.29
N LEU A 19 21.09 1.02 -20.45
CA LEU A 19 21.24 0.81 -19.01
C LEU A 19 19.95 0.15 -18.49
N GLY A 20 20.03 -1.09 -17.99
CA GLY A 20 18.86 -1.87 -17.58
C GLY A 20 19.10 -3.38 -17.56
N LEU A 21 18.03 -4.12 -17.31
CA LEU A 21 18.04 -5.58 -17.30
C LEU A 21 17.98 -6.13 -18.73
N ASN A 22 18.84 -7.09 -19.04
CA ASN A 22 18.81 -7.82 -20.30
C ASN A 22 18.75 -9.32 -20.00
N TRP A 23 17.79 -10.04 -20.59
CA TRP A 23 17.65 -11.50 -20.48
C TRP A 23 17.16 -12.07 -21.83
N GLU A 24 17.21 -13.39 -21.97
CA GLU A 24 16.80 -14.15 -23.15
C GLU A 24 15.26 -14.18 -23.35
N SER A 25 14.63 -13.01 -23.47
CA SER A 25 13.17 -12.82 -23.61
C SER A 25 12.55 -13.46 -24.86
N ASN A 26 13.31 -13.59 -25.95
CA ASN A 26 12.81 -14.05 -27.26
C ASN A 26 13.50 -15.33 -27.78
N ALA A 27 14.36 -15.98 -26.98
CA ALA A 27 15.08 -17.19 -27.39
C ALA A 27 14.44 -18.48 -26.86
N ILE A 28 13.26 -18.37 -26.25
CA ILE A 28 12.48 -19.50 -25.75
C ILE A 28 11.36 -19.72 -26.78
N GLU A 29 11.59 -20.64 -27.72
CA GLU A 29 10.67 -21.09 -28.81
C GLU A 29 9.25 -21.51 -28.37
N ARG A 30 8.91 -21.39 -27.08
CA ARG A 30 7.63 -21.81 -26.49
C ARG A 30 6.67 -20.65 -26.17
N ASP A 31 7.11 -19.40 -26.29
CA ASP A 31 6.29 -18.25 -25.87
C ASP A 31 5.39 -17.65 -26.98
N GLU A 32 5.64 -17.95 -28.26
CA GLU A 32 4.78 -17.52 -29.38
C GLU A 32 3.40 -18.22 -29.38
N ALA A 33 3.29 -19.42 -28.80
CA ALA A 33 2.02 -20.15 -28.67
C ALA A 33 1.10 -19.60 -27.57
N LEU A 34 1.61 -18.85 -26.60
CA LEU A 34 0.90 -18.46 -25.37
C LEU A 34 -0.11 -17.30 -25.53
N ASN A 35 -0.55 -16.93 -26.74
CA ASN A 35 -1.42 -15.75 -26.94
C ASN A 35 -2.50 -15.90 -28.04
N ALA A 36 -2.66 -17.06 -28.69
CA ALA A 36 -3.66 -17.21 -29.74
C ALA A 36 -5.09 -17.33 -29.19
N ASP A 37 -5.23 -17.94 -28.01
CA ASP A 37 -6.55 -18.30 -27.48
C ASP A 37 -7.27 -17.10 -26.86
N ILE A 38 -8.59 -17.09 -27.00
CA ILE A 38 -9.52 -16.24 -26.27
C ILE A 38 -9.83 -16.89 -24.92
N VAL A 39 -9.87 -16.07 -23.86
CA VAL A 39 -10.09 -16.54 -22.49
C VAL A 39 -11.51 -16.15 -22.06
N LEU A 40 -12.38 -17.13 -21.90
CA LEU A 40 -13.78 -16.92 -21.55
C LEU A 40 -14.07 -17.37 -20.11
N PRO A 41 -14.68 -16.52 -19.27
CA PRO A 41 -15.03 -16.88 -17.90
C PRO A 41 -16.31 -17.71 -17.86
N ARG A 42 -16.30 -18.76 -17.03
CA ARG A 42 -17.48 -19.57 -16.71
C ARG A 42 -17.70 -19.60 -15.20
N LEU A 43 -18.91 -19.27 -14.77
CA LEU A 43 -19.30 -19.32 -13.36
C LEU A 43 -19.51 -20.76 -12.92
N VAL A 44 -18.90 -21.13 -11.79
CA VAL A 44 -19.07 -22.44 -11.15
C VAL A 44 -19.84 -22.24 -9.86
N LEU A 45 -21.16 -22.44 -9.91
CA LEU A 45 -22.06 -22.15 -8.79
C LEU A 45 -21.76 -23.02 -7.56
N GLU A 46 -21.47 -24.31 -7.76
CA GLU A 46 -21.13 -25.25 -6.68
C GLU A 46 -19.89 -24.82 -5.88
N ASN A 47 -18.96 -24.12 -6.53
CA ASN A 47 -17.74 -23.63 -5.90
C ASN A 47 -17.87 -22.18 -5.43
N SER A 48 -18.92 -21.48 -5.81
CA SER A 48 -19.20 -20.14 -5.30
C SER A 48 -19.73 -20.20 -3.87
N HIS A 49 -19.77 -19.05 -3.18
CA HIS A 49 -20.27 -19.01 -1.81
C HIS A 49 -21.01 -17.71 -1.51
N SER A 50 -22.20 -17.83 -0.91
CA SER A 50 -22.97 -16.71 -0.35
C SER A 50 -23.18 -15.55 -1.32
N LEU A 51 -23.47 -15.83 -2.60
CA LEU A 51 -23.60 -14.85 -3.69
C LEU A 51 -24.70 -13.80 -3.47
N SER A 52 -25.69 -14.09 -2.63
CA SER A 52 -26.78 -13.18 -2.27
C SER A 52 -26.52 -12.37 -1.00
N SER A 53 -25.35 -12.54 -0.36
CA SER A 53 -25.04 -11.83 0.89
C SER A 53 -24.64 -10.38 0.65
N PRO A 54 -24.93 -9.46 1.59
CA PRO A 54 -24.34 -8.13 1.59
C PRO A 54 -22.81 -8.21 1.49
N ASN A 55 -22.19 -7.37 0.65
CA ASN A 55 -20.74 -7.38 0.36
C ASN A 55 -20.20 -8.64 -0.33
N ALA A 56 -21.05 -9.56 -0.81
CA ALA A 56 -20.63 -10.63 -1.73
C ALA A 56 -20.45 -10.12 -3.17
N ASP A 57 -21.10 -9.01 -3.50
CA ASP A 57 -21.16 -8.49 -4.85
C ASP A 57 -19.77 -8.03 -5.33
N GLY A 58 -19.30 -8.66 -6.41
CA GLY A 58 -18.04 -8.34 -7.07
C GLY A 58 -16.77 -8.98 -6.47
N ASN A 59 -16.87 -9.84 -5.45
CA ASN A 59 -15.73 -10.66 -5.03
C ASN A 59 -15.55 -11.87 -5.96
N LEU A 60 -14.34 -12.05 -6.49
CA LEU A 60 -14.04 -13.09 -7.48
C LEU A 60 -12.90 -13.99 -7.02
N ILE A 61 -13.05 -15.28 -7.25
CA ILE A 61 -11.96 -16.25 -7.29
C ILE A 61 -11.90 -16.81 -8.71
N ILE A 62 -10.75 -16.69 -9.35
CA ILE A 62 -10.51 -17.16 -10.71
C ILE A 62 -9.53 -18.34 -10.64
N GLU A 63 -10.02 -19.51 -11.02
CA GLU A 63 -9.23 -20.72 -11.18
C GLU A 63 -8.58 -20.73 -12.56
N GLY A 64 -7.25 -20.79 -12.59
CA GLY A 64 -6.50 -20.92 -13.83
C GLY A 64 -5.09 -20.37 -13.71
N ASP A 65 -4.36 -20.39 -14.82
CA ASP A 65 -3.09 -19.67 -14.88
C ASP A 65 -3.34 -18.17 -14.70
N ASN A 66 -2.45 -17.53 -13.93
CA ASN A 66 -2.58 -16.12 -13.61
C ASN A 66 -2.30 -15.21 -14.82
N PHE A 67 -1.56 -15.65 -15.83
CA PHE A 67 -1.45 -14.92 -17.10
C PHE A 67 -2.80 -14.86 -17.83
N ASP A 68 -3.49 -15.99 -17.97
CA ASP A 68 -4.83 -16.04 -18.59
C ASP A 68 -5.85 -15.23 -17.78
N SER A 69 -5.80 -15.35 -16.46
CA SER A 69 -6.62 -14.54 -15.55
C SER A 69 -6.38 -13.04 -15.76
N LEU A 70 -5.12 -12.61 -15.89
CA LEU A 70 -4.76 -11.22 -16.15
C LEU A 70 -5.18 -10.76 -17.56
N ARG A 71 -5.18 -11.64 -18.58
CA ARG A 71 -5.71 -11.33 -19.91
C ARG A 71 -7.21 -11.06 -19.86
N LEU A 72 -7.96 -11.92 -19.18
CA LEU A 72 -9.39 -11.70 -18.91
C LEU A 72 -9.62 -10.38 -18.16
N LEU A 73 -8.85 -10.13 -17.10
CA LEU A 73 -8.95 -8.89 -16.32
C LEU A 73 -8.56 -7.66 -17.14
N ARG A 74 -7.63 -7.76 -18.10
CA ARG A 74 -7.33 -6.65 -19.01
C ARG A 74 -8.53 -6.31 -19.90
N ALA A 75 -9.32 -7.30 -20.30
CA ALA A 75 -10.53 -7.09 -21.11
C ALA A 75 -11.73 -6.57 -20.30
N THR A 76 -11.72 -6.70 -18.96
CA THR A 76 -12.89 -6.46 -18.10
C THR A 76 -12.67 -5.38 -17.03
N HIS A 77 -11.44 -5.26 -16.51
CA HIS A 77 -11.04 -4.47 -15.34
C HIS A 77 -9.89 -3.48 -15.62
N ARG A 78 -9.56 -3.20 -16.88
CA ARG A 78 -8.54 -2.19 -17.24
C ARG A 78 -8.81 -0.86 -16.53
N GLY A 79 -7.81 -0.34 -15.81
CA GLY A 79 -7.90 0.90 -15.06
C GLY A 79 -8.86 0.91 -13.86
N LYS A 80 -9.30 -0.26 -13.35
CA LYS A 80 -10.29 -0.37 -12.25
C LYS A 80 -9.72 -0.89 -10.93
N ILE A 81 -8.50 -1.42 -10.92
CA ILE A 81 -7.89 -2.01 -9.73
C ILE A 81 -7.18 -0.92 -8.92
N ARG A 82 -7.47 -0.85 -7.62
CA ARG A 82 -6.80 0.08 -6.71
C ARG A 82 -5.45 -0.47 -6.28
N VAL A 83 -5.46 -1.66 -5.69
CA VAL A 83 -4.26 -2.29 -5.13
C VAL A 83 -4.06 -3.63 -5.78
N ILE A 84 -2.84 -3.87 -6.22
CA ILE A 84 -2.35 -5.21 -6.53
C ILE A 84 -1.37 -5.59 -5.44
N TYR A 85 -1.65 -6.65 -4.70
CA TYR A 85 -0.68 -7.26 -3.80
C TYR A 85 -0.32 -8.64 -4.35
N ILE A 86 0.97 -8.93 -4.47
CA ILE A 86 1.44 -10.24 -4.90
C ILE A 86 2.62 -10.73 -4.06
N ASP A 87 2.63 -12.03 -3.82
CA ASP A 87 3.76 -12.77 -3.26
C ASP A 87 4.26 -13.78 -4.31
N PRO A 88 4.97 -13.32 -5.36
CA PRO A 88 5.45 -14.19 -6.41
C PRO A 88 6.46 -15.22 -5.86
N PRO A 89 6.73 -16.30 -6.59
CA PRO A 89 7.78 -17.24 -6.20
C PRO A 89 9.16 -16.58 -6.19
N TYR A 90 9.98 -16.90 -5.18
CA TYR A 90 11.26 -16.20 -4.94
C TYR A 90 12.44 -16.75 -5.70
N ASN A 91 12.26 -17.80 -6.52
CA ASN A 91 13.32 -18.42 -7.32
C ASN A 91 14.54 -18.88 -6.49
N THR A 92 14.25 -19.46 -5.33
CA THR A 92 15.23 -20.02 -4.38
C THR A 92 15.82 -21.35 -4.85
N GLY A 93 15.22 -22.00 -5.85
CA GLY A 93 15.67 -23.28 -6.39
C GLY A 93 15.08 -24.52 -5.70
N ASN A 94 14.26 -24.31 -4.66
CA ASN A 94 13.32 -25.35 -4.21
C ASN A 94 12.21 -25.54 -5.27
N LYS A 95 11.28 -26.49 -5.12
CA LYS A 95 10.11 -26.61 -6.02
C LYS A 95 9.11 -25.46 -5.78
N ASP A 96 9.54 -24.23 -6.02
CA ASP A 96 8.88 -23.01 -5.60
C ASP A 96 8.02 -22.39 -6.69
N TRP A 97 8.15 -22.80 -7.96
CA TRP A 97 7.22 -22.39 -9.02
C TRP A 97 7.19 -23.31 -10.25
N VAL A 98 6.09 -23.17 -10.99
CA VAL A 98 5.81 -23.89 -12.24
C VAL A 98 5.86 -22.89 -13.41
N TYR A 99 6.63 -23.21 -14.44
CA TYR A 99 6.65 -22.53 -15.73
C TYR A 99 6.18 -23.49 -16.81
N ASN A 100 5.12 -23.14 -17.55
CA ASN A 100 4.57 -23.99 -18.62
C ASN A 100 4.42 -25.46 -18.17
N ASP A 101 3.73 -25.67 -17.04
CA ASP A 101 3.44 -26.98 -16.42
C ASP A 101 4.66 -27.78 -15.89
N HIS A 102 5.86 -27.19 -15.90
CA HIS A 102 7.08 -27.81 -15.40
C HIS A 102 7.69 -27.01 -14.24
N PHE A 103 8.14 -27.71 -13.21
CA PHE A 103 8.95 -27.09 -12.16
C PHE A 103 10.33 -26.71 -12.71
N VAL A 104 10.75 -25.47 -12.47
CA VAL A 104 12.09 -25.02 -12.83
C VAL A 104 13.06 -25.46 -11.72
N GLY A 105 14.06 -26.27 -12.09
CA GLY A 105 15.04 -26.80 -11.14
C GLY A 105 16.12 -25.80 -10.76
N ALA A 106 16.74 -25.98 -9.59
CA ALA A 106 17.86 -25.17 -9.11
C ALA A 106 19.04 -25.07 -10.11
N ASN A 107 19.29 -26.15 -10.86
CA ASN A 107 20.41 -26.24 -11.80
C ASN A 107 20.05 -25.87 -13.25
N ASP A 108 18.84 -25.34 -13.50
CA ASP A 108 18.47 -24.91 -14.84
C ASP A 108 19.27 -23.66 -15.23
N ARG A 109 20.01 -23.75 -16.35
CA ARG A 109 20.86 -22.67 -16.87
C ARG A 109 20.06 -21.39 -17.15
N TYR A 110 18.79 -21.50 -17.53
CA TYR A 110 17.92 -20.37 -17.87
C TYR A 110 16.95 -20.00 -16.74
N ARG A 111 17.12 -20.56 -15.54
CA ARG A 111 16.22 -20.35 -14.38
C ARG A 111 15.87 -18.89 -14.13
N HIS A 112 16.87 -18.00 -14.15
CA HIS A 112 16.64 -16.58 -13.89
C HIS A 112 15.93 -15.90 -15.06
N SER A 113 16.30 -16.22 -16.30
CA SER A 113 15.67 -15.66 -17.50
C SER A 113 14.21 -16.09 -17.64
N GLN A 114 13.90 -17.37 -17.36
CA GLN A 114 12.53 -17.88 -17.30
C GLN A 114 11.71 -17.19 -16.21
N TRP A 115 12.28 -17.00 -15.02
CA TRP A 115 11.60 -16.30 -13.91
C TRP A 115 11.31 -14.84 -14.25
N LEU A 116 12.28 -14.15 -14.88
CA LEU A 116 12.11 -12.78 -15.35
C LEU A 116 11.03 -12.67 -16.43
N GLU A 117 11.05 -13.55 -17.43
CA GLU A 117 10.04 -13.55 -18.51
C GLU A 117 8.64 -13.85 -17.97
N PHE A 118 8.53 -14.86 -17.09
CA PHE A 118 7.29 -15.22 -16.41
C PHE A 118 6.65 -14.03 -15.69
N LEU A 119 7.45 -13.29 -14.92
CA LEU A 119 6.99 -12.09 -14.20
C LEU A 119 6.76 -10.91 -15.14
N TYR A 120 7.63 -10.68 -16.12
CA TYR A 120 7.54 -9.56 -17.06
C TYR A 120 6.18 -9.51 -17.75
N ARG A 121 5.73 -10.64 -18.30
CA ARG A 121 4.45 -10.74 -19.02
C ARG A 121 3.26 -10.45 -18.11
N ARG A 122 3.27 -10.97 -16.88
CA ARG A 122 2.21 -10.77 -15.88
C ARG A 122 2.17 -9.34 -15.36
N LEU A 123 3.33 -8.79 -14.98
CA LEU A 123 3.45 -7.44 -14.48
C LEU A 123 3.05 -6.40 -15.55
N THR A 124 3.33 -6.68 -16.83
CA THR A 124 2.90 -5.82 -17.95
C THR A 124 1.38 -5.75 -18.05
N LEU A 125 0.68 -6.89 -17.91
CA LEU A 125 -0.79 -6.90 -17.88
C LEU A 125 -1.32 -6.21 -16.61
N ALA A 126 -0.75 -6.53 -15.44
CA ALA A 126 -1.13 -5.96 -14.15
C ALA A 126 -1.06 -4.43 -14.14
N ARG A 127 -0.04 -3.84 -14.78
CA ARG A 127 0.11 -2.39 -14.93
C ARG A 127 -1.11 -1.73 -15.56
N ASP A 128 -1.71 -2.36 -16.58
CA ASP A 128 -2.83 -1.80 -17.31
C ASP A 128 -4.15 -1.87 -16.50
N LEU A 129 -4.18 -2.67 -15.44
CA LEU A 129 -5.34 -2.81 -14.55
C LEU A 129 -5.45 -1.68 -13.52
N LEU A 130 -4.33 -1.03 -13.18
CA LEU A 130 -4.28 -0.03 -12.12
C LEU A 130 -5.04 1.25 -12.49
N THR A 131 -5.87 1.72 -11.55
CA THR A 131 -6.48 3.05 -11.53
C THR A 131 -5.41 4.16 -11.59
N PRO A 132 -5.74 5.41 -11.98
CA PRO A 132 -4.79 6.52 -11.99
C PRO A 132 -4.10 6.81 -10.65
N ASP A 133 -4.72 6.40 -9.54
CA ASP A 133 -4.18 6.47 -8.18
C ASP A 133 -3.95 5.06 -7.58
N GLY A 134 -3.69 4.05 -8.41
CA GLY A 134 -3.43 2.67 -7.98
C GLY A 134 -1.96 2.36 -7.68
N VAL A 135 -1.74 1.29 -6.91
CA VAL A 135 -0.43 0.82 -6.45
C VAL A 135 -0.28 -0.69 -6.63
N ILE A 136 0.93 -1.15 -6.92
CA ILE A 136 1.33 -2.55 -6.82
C ILE A 136 2.37 -2.72 -5.69
N LEU A 137 2.11 -3.71 -4.84
CA LEU A 137 2.92 -4.13 -3.70
C LEU A 137 3.44 -5.54 -3.98
N VAL A 138 4.76 -5.72 -4.03
CA VAL A 138 5.37 -7.00 -4.40
C VAL A 138 6.31 -7.49 -3.31
N SER A 139 5.97 -8.59 -2.67
CA SER A 139 6.84 -9.25 -1.70
C SER A 139 7.99 -9.97 -2.38
N ILE A 140 9.20 -9.88 -1.84
CA ILE A 140 10.40 -10.53 -2.37
C ILE A 140 11.45 -10.72 -1.27
N ASN A 141 12.27 -11.78 -1.39
CA ASN A 141 13.45 -11.95 -0.57
C ASN A 141 14.58 -10.99 -0.97
N ASP A 142 15.61 -10.90 -0.14
CA ASP A 142 16.77 -10.04 -0.40
C ASP A 142 17.58 -10.50 -1.64
N GLU A 143 17.73 -11.82 -1.84
CA GLU A 143 18.54 -12.42 -2.91
C GLU A 143 18.08 -12.02 -4.32
N ASN A 144 16.76 -12.04 -4.58
CA ASN A 144 16.21 -11.76 -5.91
C ASN A 144 15.57 -10.37 -6.03
N ARG A 145 15.63 -9.56 -4.96
CA ARG A 145 15.15 -8.18 -4.94
C ARG A 145 15.70 -7.35 -6.09
N SER A 146 17.03 -7.35 -6.28
CA SER A 146 17.70 -6.47 -7.26
C SER A 146 17.26 -6.75 -8.70
N ARG A 147 17.13 -8.03 -9.06
CA ARG A 147 16.62 -8.46 -10.38
C ARG A 147 15.18 -8.00 -10.58
N LEU A 148 14.34 -8.17 -9.55
CA LEU A 148 12.95 -7.74 -9.61
C LEU A 148 12.82 -6.21 -9.68
N GLU A 149 13.63 -5.45 -8.94
CA GLU A 149 13.62 -3.98 -9.01
C GLU A 149 13.97 -3.48 -10.42
N LEU A 150 14.98 -4.07 -11.07
CA LEU A 150 15.32 -3.71 -12.46
C LEU A 150 14.21 -4.10 -13.45
N LEU A 151 13.58 -5.26 -13.26
CA LEU A 151 12.42 -5.67 -14.07
C LEU A 151 11.25 -4.71 -13.88
N MET A 152 10.96 -4.34 -12.63
CA MET A 152 9.88 -3.41 -12.29
C MET A 152 10.14 -2.01 -12.85
N GLU A 153 11.38 -1.52 -12.90
CA GLU A 153 11.69 -0.25 -13.58
C GLU A 153 11.40 -0.32 -15.09
N GLN A 154 11.61 -1.47 -15.72
CA GLN A 154 11.25 -1.67 -17.13
C GLN A 154 9.73 -1.71 -17.35
N VAL A 155 8.96 -2.35 -16.46
CA VAL A 155 7.50 -2.46 -16.59
C VAL A 155 6.79 -1.17 -16.15
N PHE A 156 7.26 -0.56 -15.05
CA PHE A 156 6.69 0.58 -14.34
C PHE A 156 7.70 1.75 -14.29
N PRO A 157 8.10 2.30 -15.45
CA PRO A 157 9.15 3.32 -15.50
C PRO A 157 8.76 4.57 -14.72
N ARG A 158 9.67 5.07 -13.86
CA ARG A 158 9.47 6.26 -13.01
C ARG A 158 8.25 6.18 -12.06
N ARG A 159 7.79 4.98 -11.72
CA ARG A 159 6.66 4.76 -10.78
C ARG A 159 7.09 4.21 -9.43
N ARG A 160 8.39 4.03 -9.21
CA ARG A 160 8.93 3.51 -7.94
C ARG A 160 8.72 4.53 -6.82
N LEU A 161 8.03 4.11 -5.76
CA LEU A 161 7.91 4.90 -4.52
C LEU A 161 8.96 4.49 -3.48
N GLY A 162 9.32 3.22 -3.42
CA GLY A 162 10.29 2.72 -2.45
C GLY A 162 10.17 1.23 -2.19
N SER A 163 10.74 0.79 -1.07
CA SER A 163 10.62 -0.57 -0.56
C SER A 163 10.34 -0.52 0.94
N LEU A 164 9.36 -1.30 1.40
CA LEU A 164 9.17 -1.56 2.83
C LEU A 164 10.01 -2.76 3.22
N VAL A 165 10.68 -2.72 4.36
CA VAL A 165 11.45 -3.82 4.92
C VAL A 165 10.64 -4.46 6.04
N TRP A 166 10.35 -5.74 5.92
CA TRP A 166 9.56 -6.50 6.87
C TRP A 166 10.43 -7.50 7.62
N ARG A 167 10.49 -7.36 8.94
CA ARG A 167 11.19 -8.29 9.81
C ARG A 167 10.40 -9.60 9.96
N THR A 168 10.95 -10.70 9.45
CA THR A 168 10.27 -12.02 9.42
C THR A 168 10.55 -12.87 10.65
N LYS A 169 11.71 -12.67 11.32
CA LYS A 169 12.15 -13.38 12.53
C LYS A 169 13.14 -12.55 13.36
N ASP A 170 13.47 -13.02 14.56
CA ASP A 170 14.41 -12.29 15.45
C ASP A 170 15.87 -12.60 15.12
N THR A 171 16.16 -13.89 14.89
CA THR A 171 17.50 -14.43 14.63
C THR A 171 17.44 -15.44 13.50
N GLY A 172 18.49 -15.49 12.69
CA GLY A 172 18.74 -16.54 11.71
C GLY A 172 19.52 -17.70 12.34
N ASN A 173 19.14 -18.94 12.01
CA ASN A 173 19.78 -20.15 12.52
C ASN A 173 20.95 -20.63 11.65
N ASP A 174 21.28 -19.91 10.57
CA ASP A 174 22.30 -20.34 9.61
C ASP A 174 23.66 -19.75 10.00
N LEU A 175 24.47 -20.57 10.65
CA LEU A 175 25.80 -20.23 11.16
C LEU A 175 26.85 -20.06 10.05
N SER A 176 26.52 -20.45 8.81
CA SER A 176 27.44 -20.39 7.67
C SER A 176 27.42 -19.04 6.93
N GLN A 177 26.44 -18.18 7.21
CA GLN A 177 26.20 -16.94 6.48
C GLN A 177 26.83 -15.73 7.16
N ARG A 178 27.32 -14.77 6.36
CA ARG A 178 27.92 -13.51 6.86
C ARG A 178 26.88 -12.55 7.46
N PHE A 179 25.61 -12.70 7.12
CA PHE A 179 24.49 -11.90 7.64
C PHE A 179 23.36 -12.78 8.15
N SER A 180 22.66 -12.30 9.18
CA SER A 180 21.41 -12.93 9.65
C SER A 180 20.26 -12.51 8.73
N HIS A 181 19.82 -13.40 7.85
CA HIS A 181 18.67 -13.15 6.97
C HIS A 181 17.36 -13.19 7.75
N VAL A 182 16.97 -12.05 8.33
CA VAL A 182 15.80 -11.92 9.23
C VAL A 182 14.71 -10.99 8.71
N HIS A 183 14.85 -10.51 7.48
CA HIS A 183 13.88 -9.61 6.86
C HIS A 183 13.64 -9.97 5.39
N GLU A 184 12.51 -9.53 4.89
CA GLU A 184 12.10 -9.55 3.49
C GLU A 184 11.68 -8.14 3.07
N HIS A 185 11.42 -7.94 1.78
CA HIS A 185 11.07 -6.62 1.24
C HIS A 185 9.69 -6.66 0.58
N VAL A 186 8.98 -5.54 0.64
CA VAL A 186 7.78 -5.27 -0.16
C VAL A 186 8.08 -4.06 -1.05
N LEU A 187 8.26 -4.31 -2.35
CA LEU A 187 8.49 -3.26 -3.33
C LEU A 187 7.19 -2.49 -3.61
N VAL A 188 7.28 -1.16 -3.70
CA VAL A 188 6.12 -0.28 -3.89
C VAL A 188 6.27 0.53 -5.18
N TYR A 189 5.39 0.28 -6.13
CA TYR A 189 5.30 1.02 -7.40
C TYR A 189 3.87 1.53 -7.59
N ALA A 190 3.70 2.80 -7.93
CA ALA A 190 2.37 3.40 -8.00
C ALA A 190 2.21 4.40 -9.15
N ASN A 191 0.96 4.61 -9.55
CA ASN A 191 0.63 5.70 -10.45
C ASN A 191 0.70 7.05 -9.72
N SER A 192 0.87 8.13 -10.48
CA SER A 192 1.29 9.45 -9.95
C SER A 192 0.34 10.07 -8.92
N ARG A 193 -0.93 9.66 -8.88
CA ARG A 193 -1.92 10.17 -7.93
C ARG A 193 -2.01 9.36 -6.63
N PHE A 194 -1.30 8.24 -6.53
CA PHE A 194 -1.35 7.40 -5.34
C PHE A 194 -0.75 8.13 -4.13
N LYS A 195 -1.42 7.97 -2.99
CA LYS A 195 -0.95 8.34 -1.66
C LYS A 195 -1.39 7.26 -0.69
N PHE A 196 -0.55 6.95 0.29
CA PHE A 196 -0.98 6.16 1.44
C PHE A 196 -1.97 6.96 2.30
N ASN A 197 -2.87 6.27 2.98
CA ASN A 197 -3.86 6.87 3.89
C ASN A 197 -3.21 7.43 5.18
N GLY A 198 -2.02 6.95 5.54
CA GLY A 198 -1.25 7.25 6.76
C GLY A 198 -2.06 7.17 8.06
N ARG A 199 -1.76 8.07 9.01
CA ARG A 199 -2.40 8.12 10.34
C ARG A 199 -3.36 9.30 10.43
N LYS A 200 -4.51 9.08 11.07
CA LYS A 200 -5.37 10.17 11.57
C LYS A 200 -4.58 11.01 12.57
N THR A 201 -4.80 12.32 12.55
CA THR A 201 -4.15 13.23 13.49
C THR A 201 -4.69 13.00 14.91
N ASP A 202 -3.81 12.74 15.86
CA ASP A 202 -4.17 12.57 17.27
C ASP A 202 -4.48 13.92 17.94
N ARG A 203 -5.77 14.23 18.11
CA ARG A 203 -6.22 15.44 18.81
C ARG A 203 -6.04 15.38 20.34
N SER A 204 -5.68 14.23 20.92
CA SER A 204 -5.51 14.13 22.37
C SER A 204 -4.35 14.99 22.88
N LYS A 205 -3.37 15.29 22.03
CA LYS A 205 -2.16 16.05 22.34
C LYS A 205 -2.32 17.57 22.30
N PHE A 206 -3.42 18.08 21.75
CA PHE A 206 -3.67 19.52 21.60
C PHE A 206 -4.61 20.01 22.69
N ARG A 207 -4.16 20.94 23.55
CA ARG A 207 -4.94 21.49 24.66
C ARG A 207 -4.57 22.95 24.88
N ASN A 208 -5.58 23.80 25.07
CA ASN A 208 -5.37 25.20 25.40
C ASN A 208 -5.25 25.41 26.93
N THR A 209 -4.14 24.97 27.53
CA THR A 209 -3.97 25.01 29.00
C THR A 209 -3.75 26.40 29.57
N ASP A 210 -3.41 27.37 28.73
CA ASP A 210 -3.10 28.75 29.11
C ASP A 210 -4.06 29.78 28.51
N ASN A 211 -5.20 29.34 27.99
CA ASN A 211 -6.25 30.19 27.41
C ASN A 211 -5.74 31.12 26.29
N ASP A 212 -4.83 30.61 25.45
CA ASP A 212 -4.37 31.32 24.26
C ASP A 212 -5.52 31.56 23.27
N VAL A 213 -5.67 32.79 22.79
CA VAL A 213 -6.77 33.19 21.88
C VAL A 213 -6.75 32.46 20.54
N ARG A 214 -5.60 31.87 20.15
CA ARG A 214 -5.44 31.10 18.91
C ARG A 214 -5.98 29.66 19.01
N GLY A 215 -6.39 29.21 20.19
CA GLY A 215 -7.02 27.90 20.40
C GLY A 215 -6.04 26.81 20.87
N ASP A 216 -6.45 25.55 20.71
CA ASP A 216 -5.69 24.39 21.18
C ASP A 216 -4.30 24.31 20.53
N TRP A 217 -3.29 23.93 21.31
CA TRP A 217 -1.92 23.77 20.85
C TRP A 217 -1.26 22.58 21.54
N SER A 218 -0.16 22.09 20.97
CA SER A 218 0.66 21.03 21.57
C SER A 218 2.07 21.54 21.88
N PRO A 219 2.68 21.12 23.02
CA PRO A 219 4.02 21.55 23.39
C PRO A 219 5.07 20.85 22.51
N GLN A 220 5.93 21.65 21.90
CA GLN A 220 7.05 21.17 21.08
C GLN A 220 8.39 21.44 21.77
N PRO A 221 9.33 20.49 21.75
CA PRO A 221 10.69 20.72 22.26
C PRO A 221 11.35 21.93 21.58
N MET A 222 12.02 22.73 22.39
CA MET A 222 12.80 23.88 21.92
C MET A 222 14.29 23.58 21.79
N THR A 223 14.71 22.36 22.12
CA THR A 223 16.12 21.94 22.12
C THR A 223 16.49 21.17 20.86
N SER A 224 17.78 20.92 20.71
CA SER A 224 18.39 20.15 19.65
C SER A 224 19.28 19.06 20.23
N ASN A 225 19.63 18.05 19.44
CA ASN A 225 20.55 16.97 19.84
C ASN A 225 22.03 17.40 19.90
N LYS A 226 22.30 18.71 20.04
CA LYS A 226 23.64 19.28 20.08
C LYS A 226 23.98 19.74 21.48
N SER A 227 25.20 19.44 21.91
CA SER A 227 25.74 19.94 23.17
C SER A 227 26.24 21.38 23.03
N LEU A 228 26.52 22.02 24.17
CA LEU A 228 27.18 23.32 24.26
C LEU A 228 28.47 23.37 23.43
N HIS A 229 29.27 22.30 23.44
CA HIS A 229 30.54 22.26 22.71
C HIS A 229 30.35 22.18 21.19
N GLU A 230 29.28 21.51 20.73
CA GLU A 230 28.97 21.43 19.30
C GLU A 230 28.28 22.68 18.78
N ARG A 231 27.50 23.38 19.61
CA ARG A 231 26.66 24.50 19.19
C ARG A 231 26.52 25.59 20.26
N ALA A 232 27.64 26.22 20.61
CA ALA A 232 27.68 27.28 21.63
C ALA A 232 26.84 28.53 21.27
N ASN A 233 26.43 28.71 20.01
CA ASN A 233 25.63 29.86 19.57
C ASN A 233 24.15 29.82 19.92
N THR A 234 23.66 28.68 20.40
CA THR A 234 22.28 28.55 20.86
C THR A 234 22.19 28.09 22.31
N TYR A 235 23.28 28.26 23.07
CA TYR A 235 23.31 28.09 24.51
C TYR A 235 23.16 29.46 25.18
N TYR A 236 21.97 29.73 25.71
CA TYR A 236 21.66 31.00 26.38
C TYR A 236 20.48 30.83 27.35
N PRO A 237 20.39 31.65 28.41
CA PRO A 237 19.25 31.65 29.31
C PRO A 237 18.02 32.29 28.66
N ILE A 238 16.82 31.80 28.99
CA ILE A 238 15.55 32.38 28.51
C ILE A 238 14.79 32.97 29.69
N GLN A 239 14.27 34.19 29.56
CA GLN A 239 13.39 34.82 30.55
C GLN A 239 11.93 34.75 30.10
N ASN A 240 11.03 34.44 31.02
CA ASN A 240 9.62 34.71 30.84
C ASN A 240 9.35 36.21 31.12
N PRO A 241 8.93 37.01 30.13
CA PRO A 241 8.71 38.45 30.32
C PRO A 241 7.55 38.77 31.27
N ASP A 242 6.58 37.86 31.43
CA ASP A 242 5.39 38.10 32.26
C ASP A 242 5.67 37.92 33.76
N THR A 243 6.55 36.99 34.12
CA THR A 243 6.89 36.69 35.53
C THR A 243 8.29 37.15 35.94
N GLY A 244 9.16 37.45 34.98
CA GLY A 244 10.58 37.75 35.20
C GLY A 244 11.45 36.53 35.52
N TYR A 245 10.88 35.31 35.54
CA TYR A 245 11.61 34.09 35.86
C TYR A 245 12.50 33.61 34.72
N TRP A 246 13.64 33.04 35.06
CA TRP A 246 14.64 32.54 34.12
C TRP A 246 14.64 31.02 34.04
N TYR A 247 14.92 30.50 32.84
CA TYR A 247 14.98 29.09 32.52
C TYR A 247 16.36 28.74 31.93
N PRO A 248 17.13 27.84 32.56
CA PRO A 248 18.43 27.43 32.07
C PRO A 248 18.34 26.61 30.77
N CYS A 249 19.35 26.75 29.92
CA CYS A 249 19.56 25.87 28.78
C CYS A 249 20.18 24.54 29.23
N ASP A 250 19.77 23.43 28.64
CA ASP A 250 20.45 22.15 28.85
C ASP A 250 21.81 22.16 28.14
N PRO A 251 22.94 21.98 28.84
CA PRO A 251 24.26 21.99 28.22
C PRO A 251 24.53 20.76 27.34
N ASN A 252 23.75 19.69 27.48
CA ASN A 252 23.85 18.49 26.64
C ASN A 252 22.87 18.54 25.44
N SER A 253 21.90 19.46 25.47
CA SER A 253 20.86 19.60 24.45
C SER A 253 20.44 21.07 24.33
N VAL A 254 21.22 21.86 23.60
CA VAL A 254 21.04 23.32 23.52
C VAL A 254 19.81 23.73 22.71
N TRP A 255 19.39 24.98 22.80
CA TRP A 255 18.22 25.48 22.06
C TRP A 255 18.38 25.31 20.55
N ARG A 256 17.26 25.08 19.86
CA ARG A 256 17.18 24.98 18.40
C ARG A 256 17.19 26.36 17.73
N PHE A 257 16.63 27.35 18.42
CA PHE A 257 16.44 28.72 17.94
C PHE A 257 17.66 29.58 18.27
N ALA A 258 17.92 30.60 17.45
CA ALA A 258 18.95 31.59 17.73
C ALA A 258 18.40 32.68 18.66
N SER A 259 19.28 33.30 19.45
CA SER A 259 18.96 34.51 20.22
C SER A 259 19.53 35.73 19.52
N GLU A 260 18.68 36.74 19.33
CA GLU A 260 19.12 38.03 18.81
C GLU A 260 20.12 38.69 19.76
N ASN A 261 19.89 38.58 21.07
CA ASN A 261 20.79 39.12 22.08
C ASN A 261 22.18 38.48 22.00
N GLU A 262 22.25 37.17 21.80
CA GLU A 262 23.54 36.48 21.62
C GLU A 262 24.23 36.83 20.31
N ILE A 263 23.48 37.04 19.23
CA ILE A 263 24.03 37.53 17.96
C ILE A 263 24.65 38.92 18.15
N ARG A 264 23.92 39.85 18.80
CA ARG A 264 24.42 41.21 19.08
C ARG A 264 25.65 41.22 19.99
N LYS A 265 25.71 40.35 21.00
CA LYS A 265 26.91 40.18 21.85
C LYS A 265 28.15 39.73 21.07
N ARG A 266 27.98 38.95 20.01
CA ARG A 266 29.08 38.45 19.16
C ARG A 266 29.56 39.45 18.14
N HIS A 267 28.69 40.37 17.75
CA HIS A 267 28.95 41.44 16.78
C HIS A 267 28.70 42.80 17.45
N PRO A 268 29.47 43.15 18.50
CA PRO A 268 29.30 44.43 19.18
C PRO A 268 29.58 45.58 18.21
N ASP A 269 28.69 46.56 18.18
CA ASP A 269 28.78 47.78 17.36
C ASP A 269 28.84 47.55 15.82
N ASP A 270 28.49 46.35 15.33
CA ASP A 270 28.42 46.01 13.90
C ASP A 270 26.99 45.60 13.50
N GLU A 271 26.13 46.60 13.31
CA GLU A 271 24.73 46.39 12.90
C GLU A 271 24.61 45.71 11.53
N SER A 272 25.59 45.88 10.64
CA SER A 272 25.57 45.22 9.33
C SER A 272 25.78 43.70 9.47
N ALA A 273 26.69 43.26 10.35
CA ALA A 273 26.90 41.86 10.64
C ALA A 273 25.73 41.24 11.40
N VAL A 274 25.13 41.98 12.34
CA VAL A 274 23.91 41.54 13.06
C VAL A 274 22.77 41.31 12.07
N GLN A 275 22.49 42.27 11.18
CA GLN A 275 21.40 42.13 10.21
C GLN A 275 21.63 40.96 9.25
N SER A 276 22.86 40.81 8.74
CA SER A 276 23.24 39.68 7.88
C SER A 276 23.05 38.33 8.59
N ALA A 277 23.41 38.24 9.87
CA ALA A 277 23.20 37.03 10.67
C ALA A 277 21.70 36.73 10.86
N LEU A 278 20.88 37.73 11.16
CA LEU A 278 19.42 37.58 11.31
C LEU A 278 18.75 37.15 10.00
N ASP A 279 19.13 37.76 8.86
CA ASP A 279 18.58 37.43 7.54
C ASP A 279 18.94 36.01 7.08
N SER A 280 20.04 35.46 7.58
CA SER A 280 20.47 34.08 7.28
C SER A 280 19.70 33.00 8.05
N LEU A 281 18.88 33.38 9.04
CA LEU A 281 18.16 32.43 9.88
C LEU A 281 16.99 31.78 9.12
N ARG A 282 16.81 30.47 9.31
CA ARG A 282 15.66 29.72 8.75
C ARG A 282 14.38 29.85 9.59
N SER A 283 14.46 30.47 10.75
CA SER A 283 13.36 30.60 11.72
C SER A 283 13.51 31.87 12.53
N ASP A 284 12.40 32.35 13.09
CA ASP A 284 12.40 33.45 14.06
C ASP A 284 13.39 33.20 15.22
N THR A 285 13.92 34.29 15.78
CA THR A 285 14.71 34.27 17.02
C THR A 285 13.83 33.91 18.21
N ILE A 286 14.45 33.47 19.31
CA ILE A 286 13.70 33.16 20.53
C ILE A 286 12.94 34.38 21.06
N GLU A 287 13.54 35.56 21.00
CA GLU A 287 12.91 36.81 21.44
C GLU A 287 11.67 37.11 20.59
N ALA A 288 11.76 36.95 19.26
CA ALA A 288 10.62 37.10 18.36
C ALA A 288 9.52 36.05 18.63
N LEU A 289 9.89 34.80 18.92
CA LEU A 289 8.93 33.75 19.27
C LEU A 289 8.22 34.05 20.60
N ILE A 290 8.94 34.55 21.60
CA ILE A 290 8.36 34.97 22.89
C ILE A 290 7.41 36.15 22.66
N ALA A 291 7.83 37.16 21.90
CA ALA A 291 7.00 38.33 21.59
C ALA A 291 5.71 37.96 20.85
N LYS A 292 5.77 37.00 19.92
CA LYS A 292 4.61 36.44 19.21
C LYS A 292 3.75 35.52 20.10
N ARG A 293 4.13 35.28 21.36
CA ARG A 293 3.51 34.30 22.27
C ARG A 293 3.53 32.86 21.72
N HIS A 294 4.53 32.51 20.93
CA HIS A 294 4.76 31.13 20.44
C HIS A 294 5.53 30.26 21.44
N VAL A 295 5.96 30.82 22.57
CA VAL A 295 6.62 30.08 23.66
C VAL A 295 5.65 29.95 24.83
N TYR A 296 5.47 28.74 25.32
CA TYR A 296 4.78 28.44 26.57
C TYR A 296 5.79 28.27 27.70
N PHE A 297 5.59 29.02 28.77
CA PHE A 297 6.32 28.89 30.02
C PHE A 297 5.44 28.17 31.05
N PRO A 298 5.90 27.05 31.65
CA PRO A 298 5.12 26.35 32.67
C PRO A 298 4.81 27.25 33.87
N PRO A 299 3.55 27.23 34.40
CA PRO A 299 3.21 27.91 35.63
C PRO A 299 4.13 27.47 36.78
N CYS A 300 4.63 28.44 37.53
CA CYS A 300 5.51 28.23 38.68
C CYS A 300 5.02 29.07 39.85
N ALA A 301 4.76 28.44 41.00
CA ALA A 301 4.45 29.19 42.22
C ALA A 301 5.74 29.83 42.77
N GLU A 302 5.62 30.98 43.43
CA GLU A 302 6.77 31.71 43.99
C GLU A 302 7.63 30.85 44.92
N LYS A 303 6.99 29.98 45.71
CA LYS A 303 7.67 29.04 46.63
C LYS A 303 8.59 28.02 45.93
N ASP A 304 8.38 27.77 44.64
CA ASP A 304 9.11 26.77 43.86
C ASP A 304 10.25 27.41 43.06
N VAL A 305 10.35 28.74 43.05
CA VAL A 305 11.41 29.49 42.38
C VAL A 305 12.71 29.37 43.18
N MET A 306 13.77 28.96 42.50
CA MET A 306 15.12 28.92 43.07
C MET A 306 15.76 30.29 42.98
N PHE A 307 16.40 30.73 44.06
CA PHE A 307 17.12 32.00 44.11
C PHE A 307 18.42 31.81 44.89
N TYR A 308 19.52 32.33 44.33
CA TYR A 308 20.85 32.23 44.92
C TYR A 308 21.46 33.63 45.01
N SER A 309 21.71 34.11 46.24
CA SER A 309 22.25 35.45 46.51
C SER A 309 23.71 35.62 46.12
N ASP A 310 24.46 34.52 46.14
CA ASP A 310 25.90 34.50 45.95
C ASP A 310 26.35 33.17 45.31
N ARG A 311 27.57 33.19 44.78
CA ARG A 311 28.20 32.06 44.09
C ARG A 311 28.35 30.84 44.98
N GLU A 312 28.68 31.02 46.26
CA GLU A 312 28.95 29.92 47.18
C GLU A 312 27.68 29.10 47.44
N THR A 313 26.55 29.79 47.62
CA THR A 313 25.23 29.17 47.81
C THR A 313 24.77 28.41 46.56
N LEU A 314 25.00 28.97 45.36
CA LEU A 314 24.68 28.30 44.10
C LEU A 314 25.52 27.03 43.90
N VAL A 315 26.85 27.12 44.08
CA VAL A 315 27.77 25.97 43.92
C VAL A 315 27.45 24.87 44.93
N ARG A 316 27.16 25.23 46.19
CA ARG A 316 26.73 24.25 47.21
C ARG A 316 25.44 23.54 46.78
N ALA A 317 24.45 24.26 46.26
CA ALA A 317 23.21 23.66 45.78
C ALA A 317 23.43 22.71 44.59
N ILE A 318 24.34 23.04 43.67
CA ILE A 318 24.72 22.16 42.54
C ILE A 318 25.35 20.86 43.07
N ARG A 319 26.31 20.95 43.99
CA ARG A 319 26.97 19.77 44.59
C ARG A 319 26.01 18.88 45.36
N GLU A 320 25.03 19.46 46.03
CA GLU A 320 23.98 18.75 46.76
C GLU A 320 22.86 18.21 45.87
N GLY A 321 22.89 18.46 44.55
CA GLY A 321 21.83 18.04 43.63
C GLY A 321 20.49 18.78 43.81
N LYS A 322 20.51 19.94 44.47
CA LYS A 322 19.36 20.82 44.74
C LYS A 322 19.27 22.01 43.77
N GLY A 323 20.11 22.02 42.73
CA GLY A 323 20.03 22.98 41.63
C GLY A 323 18.89 22.68 40.65
N PRO A 324 18.69 23.54 39.63
CA PRO A 324 17.69 23.29 38.59
C PRO A 324 18.05 22.04 37.79
N VAL A 325 17.06 21.16 37.61
CA VAL A 325 17.20 19.87 36.93
C VAL A 325 16.09 19.65 35.91
N LEU A 326 16.33 18.77 34.93
CA LEU A 326 15.28 18.29 34.05
C LEU A 326 14.16 17.58 34.84
N PRO A 327 12.88 17.90 34.61
CA PRO A 327 11.77 17.36 35.42
C PRO A 327 11.72 15.83 35.51
N LYS A 328 12.01 15.12 34.40
CA LYS A 328 11.98 13.65 34.30
C LYS A 328 13.32 12.98 34.58
N LYS A 329 14.37 13.35 33.83
CA LYS A 329 15.71 12.70 33.91
C LYS A 329 16.54 13.15 35.12
N LYS A 330 16.10 14.20 35.84
CA LYS A 330 16.81 14.82 36.97
C LYS A 330 18.25 15.25 36.64
N THR A 331 18.57 15.42 35.36
CA THR A 331 19.87 15.91 34.88
C THR A 331 20.06 17.36 35.33
N PRO A 332 21.19 17.71 35.97
CA PRO A 332 21.50 19.10 36.33
C PRO A 332 21.60 20.00 35.10
N LEU A 333 20.90 21.13 35.14
CA LEU A 333 20.97 22.16 34.10
C LEU A 333 22.08 23.18 34.36
N LEU A 334 22.46 23.37 35.63
CA LEU A 334 23.62 24.18 36.03
C LEU A 334 24.72 23.27 36.57
N ARG A 335 25.96 23.53 36.18
CA ARG A 335 27.17 22.81 36.60
C ARG A 335 28.30 23.80 36.82
N GLU A 336 29.28 23.43 37.65
CA GLU A 336 30.41 24.30 38.01
C GLU A 336 31.33 24.64 36.83
N ASP A 337 31.34 23.81 35.78
CA ASP A 337 32.14 23.96 34.56
C ASP A 337 31.49 24.83 33.49
N LEU A 338 30.25 25.30 33.69
CA LEU A 338 29.51 26.06 32.68
C LEU A 338 29.90 27.54 32.67
N PRO A 339 29.97 28.16 31.46
CA PRO A 339 30.47 29.53 31.29
C PRO A 339 29.52 30.61 31.81
N ASP A 340 28.25 30.29 32.05
CA ASP A 340 27.19 31.22 32.45
C ASP A 340 26.87 31.14 33.95
N LEU A 341 27.68 30.46 34.78
CA LEU A 341 27.37 30.26 36.19
C LEU A 341 27.15 31.58 36.95
N GLU A 342 27.96 32.61 36.66
CA GLU A 342 27.83 33.94 37.29
C GLU A 342 26.54 34.67 36.89
N PHE A 343 25.99 34.38 35.70
CA PHE A 343 24.75 35.00 35.24
C PHE A 343 23.56 34.66 36.16
N TRP A 344 23.57 33.48 36.77
CA TRP A 344 22.48 32.95 37.59
C TRP A 344 22.41 33.53 39.00
N ILE A 345 23.45 34.25 39.45
CA ILE A 345 23.47 34.89 40.76
C ILE A 345 22.46 36.05 40.78
N GLY A 346 21.57 36.05 41.77
CA GLY A 346 20.51 37.04 41.90
C GLY A 346 19.38 36.90 40.88
N LYS A 347 19.31 35.80 40.12
CA LYS A 347 18.21 35.54 39.18
C LYS A 347 17.18 34.59 39.79
N PRO A 348 15.87 34.89 39.67
CA PRO A 348 14.82 33.93 40.02
C PRO A 348 14.73 32.84 38.94
N ILE A 349 15.11 31.61 39.30
CA ILE A 349 15.16 30.46 38.39
C ILE A 349 13.92 29.59 38.60
N ALA A 350 13.09 29.49 37.56
CA ALA A 350 11.89 28.65 37.62
C ALA A 350 12.22 27.18 37.31
N PRO A 351 11.64 26.21 38.05
CA PRO A 351 11.59 24.82 37.64
C PRO A 351 10.71 24.64 36.39
N GLY A 352 11.01 23.61 35.60
CA GLY A 352 10.26 23.28 34.39
C GLY A 352 11.04 23.59 33.11
N ARG A 353 10.37 23.41 31.98
CA ARG A 353 10.99 23.58 30.65
C ARG A 353 10.06 24.36 29.74
N PRO A 354 10.50 25.50 29.17
CA PRO A 354 9.76 26.18 28.12
C PRO A 354 9.56 25.26 26.91
N SER A 355 8.45 25.43 26.22
CA SER A 355 8.13 24.68 25.00
C SER A 355 7.57 25.62 23.94
N ARG A 356 7.77 25.28 22.67
CA ARG A 356 7.17 26.01 21.56
C ARG A 356 5.73 25.54 21.41
N LYS A 357 4.80 26.48 21.28
CA LYS A 357 3.41 26.18 20.94
C LYS A 357 3.29 25.85 19.47
N GLU A 358 2.75 24.67 19.18
CA GLU A 358 2.26 24.32 17.84
C GLU A 358 0.74 24.31 17.87
N PHE A 359 0.15 25.38 17.36
CA PHE A 359 -1.30 25.56 17.32
C PHE A 359 -1.96 24.56 16.39
N TRP A 360 -3.14 24.13 16.79
CA TRP A 360 -4.05 23.40 15.94
C TRP A 360 -4.51 24.32 14.80
N ASP A 361 -3.96 24.11 13.63
CA ASP A 361 -4.52 24.65 12.39
C ASP A 361 -5.73 23.77 11.99
N ALA A 362 -6.58 24.19 11.05
CA ALA A 362 -7.68 23.40 10.50
C ALA A 362 -7.44 22.98 9.04
N LYS A 363 -6.19 22.66 8.65
CA LYS A 363 -5.93 22.04 7.34
C LYS A 363 -6.80 20.77 7.17
N PRO A 364 -7.25 20.47 5.94
CA PRO A 364 -7.95 19.23 5.64
C PRO A 364 -7.17 18.01 6.17
N GLU A 365 -7.86 17.01 6.71
CA GLU A 365 -7.25 15.79 7.28
C GLU A 365 -6.35 15.09 6.24
N GLU A 366 -6.71 15.21 4.97
CA GLU A 366 -5.99 14.72 3.78
C GLU A 366 -4.56 15.27 3.63
N ASP A 367 -4.32 16.49 4.14
CA ASP A 367 -3.02 17.18 4.04
C ASP A 367 -2.14 16.96 5.28
N ARG A 368 -2.65 16.23 6.28
CA ARG A 368 -2.00 16.01 7.59
C ARG A 368 -1.51 14.60 7.82
N ILE A 369 -1.61 13.78 6.79
CA ILE A 369 -1.29 12.38 6.83
C ILE A 369 0.23 12.22 6.98
N ALA A 370 0.67 11.63 8.08
CA ALA A 370 2.07 11.31 8.30
C ALA A 370 2.57 10.28 7.28
N PRO A 371 3.82 10.42 6.78
CA PRO A 371 4.39 9.45 5.86
C PRO A 371 4.47 8.06 6.52
N LEU A 372 4.26 7.03 5.72
CA LEU A 372 4.41 5.64 6.14
C LEU A 372 5.89 5.31 6.34
N SER A 373 6.22 4.61 7.42
CA SER A 373 7.59 4.14 7.65
C SER A 373 7.93 3.06 6.62
N SER A 374 9.16 3.09 6.13
CA SER A 374 9.70 2.01 5.32
C SER A 374 10.05 0.77 6.14
N TRP A 375 9.94 0.79 7.47
CA TRP A 375 10.19 -0.35 8.35
C TRP A 375 8.89 -0.92 8.91
N ILE A 376 8.67 -2.22 8.72
CA ILE A 376 7.57 -2.99 9.29
C ILE A 376 8.13 -3.82 10.45
N GLY A 377 7.86 -3.35 11.66
CA GLY A 377 8.35 -3.95 12.90
C GLY A 377 7.50 -5.14 13.38
N GLY A 378 8.04 -5.90 14.33
CA GLY A 378 7.31 -6.94 15.03
C GLY A 378 6.21 -6.38 15.95
N LEU A 379 5.15 -7.16 16.22
CA LEU A 379 4.06 -6.73 17.11
C LEU A 379 4.52 -6.20 18.48
N LYS A 380 5.51 -6.88 19.09
CA LYS A 380 6.10 -6.54 20.40
C LYS A 380 7.38 -5.73 20.31
N GLU A 381 7.82 -5.39 19.10
CA GLU A 381 8.98 -4.53 18.92
C GLU A 381 8.60 -3.14 19.41
N THR A 382 9.24 -2.70 20.49
CA THR A 382 9.42 -1.26 20.70
C THR A 382 10.33 -0.83 19.56
N LEU A 383 9.74 -0.13 18.59
CA LEU A 383 10.52 0.80 17.82
C LEU A 383 10.84 1.92 18.81
N ASP A 384 11.81 1.67 19.68
CA ASP A 384 12.44 2.75 20.41
C ASP A 384 12.88 3.71 19.30
N PRO A 385 12.43 4.96 19.33
CA PRO A 385 12.89 5.89 18.34
C PRO A 385 14.41 5.88 18.47
N LEU A 386 15.13 5.55 17.40
CA LEU A 386 16.59 5.73 17.30
C LEU A 386 16.98 7.22 17.33
N LEU A 387 16.06 8.05 17.82
CA LEU A 387 16.03 9.47 17.97
C LEU A 387 15.49 9.65 19.39
N ASP A 388 16.30 10.14 20.33
CA ASP A 388 15.79 10.73 21.57
C ASP A 388 14.57 11.61 21.23
N ASP A 389 13.51 11.59 22.06
CA ASP A 389 12.23 12.36 22.18
C ASP A 389 11.94 13.65 21.32
N ASP A 390 12.75 14.01 20.34
CA ASP A 390 12.96 15.34 19.74
C ASP A 390 12.62 15.40 18.23
N ASP A 391 12.27 14.29 17.58
CA ASP A 391 11.79 14.25 16.19
C ASP A 391 10.28 13.95 16.11
N LEU A 392 9.53 14.95 15.68
CA LEU A 392 8.08 15.07 15.88
C LEU A 392 7.20 14.46 14.80
N MET A 393 7.77 13.64 13.93
CA MET A 393 7.00 12.85 13.00
C MET A 393 7.55 11.44 13.00
N GLU A 394 7.14 10.64 13.99
CA GLU A 394 7.28 9.20 13.87
C GLU A 394 6.49 8.76 12.64
N PRO A 395 7.16 8.25 11.60
CA PRO A 395 6.44 7.71 10.47
C PRO A 395 5.56 6.55 10.96
N LEU A 396 4.39 6.36 10.34
CA LEU A 396 3.53 5.23 10.70
C LEU A 396 4.29 3.93 10.44
N ALA A 397 4.80 3.31 11.49
CA ALA A 397 5.35 1.97 11.38
C ALA A 397 4.22 0.95 11.40
N LEU A 398 4.11 0.20 10.32
CA LEU A 398 3.26 -0.99 10.30
C LEU A 398 3.87 -2.03 11.23
N ARG A 399 3.00 -2.81 11.86
CA ARG A 399 3.42 -3.95 12.68
C ARG A 399 2.92 -5.23 12.03
N SER A 400 3.72 -6.29 12.15
CA SER A 400 3.32 -7.60 11.66
C SER A 400 3.73 -8.70 12.64
N PRO A 401 2.95 -9.79 12.75
CA PRO A 401 3.44 -11.07 13.25
C PRO A 401 4.62 -11.58 12.41
N LYS A 402 5.35 -12.54 12.96
CA LYS A 402 6.44 -13.27 12.29
C LYS A 402 5.87 -14.30 11.32
N GLY A 403 6.68 -14.72 10.34
CA GLY A 403 6.25 -15.68 9.30
C GLY A 403 5.72 -17.03 9.82
N GLY A 404 6.20 -17.51 10.98
CA GLY A 404 5.76 -18.79 11.56
C GLY A 404 4.27 -18.85 11.93
N VAL A 405 3.70 -17.73 12.38
CA VAL A 405 2.30 -17.64 12.87
C VAL A 405 1.29 -17.99 11.77
N ALA A 406 1.59 -17.63 10.52
CA ALA A 406 0.72 -17.89 9.38
C ALA A 406 0.59 -19.39 9.06
N THR A 407 1.61 -20.19 9.37
CA THR A 407 1.57 -21.66 9.17
C THR A 407 0.60 -22.31 10.14
N ASP A 408 0.57 -21.85 11.39
CA ASP A 408 -0.34 -22.35 12.43
C ASP A 408 -1.79 -21.95 12.15
N GLU A 409 -2.02 -20.73 11.63
CA GLU A 409 -3.34 -20.31 11.15
C GLU A 409 -3.82 -21.21 10.02
N ILE A 410 -3.02 -21.41 8.96
CA ILE A 410 -3.40 -22.29 7.85
C ILE A 410 -3.72 -23.70 8.33
N LYS A 411 -2.91 -24.26 9.24
CA LYS A 411 -3.17 -25.58 9.82
C LYS A 411 -4.50 -25.61 10.58
N THR A 412 -4.81 -24.57 11.33
CA THR A 412 -6.10 -24.43 12.04
C THR A 412 -7.26 -24.38 11.04
N TRP A 413 -7.12 -23.62 9.96
CA TRP A 413 -8.18 -23.40 8.99
C TRP A 413 -8.36 -24.51 7.97
N LEU A 414 -7.35 -25.34 7.70
CA LEU A 414 -7.42 -26.40 6.68
C LEU A 414 -7.27 -27.81 7.25
N GLY A 415 -6.83 -27.95 8.50
CA GLY A 415 -6.56 -29.24 9.15
C GLY A 415 -5.25 -29.91 8.72
N ALA A 416 -4.49 -29.32 7.79
CA ALA A 416 -3.24 -29.86 7.29
C ALA A 416 -2.24 -28.73 6.94
N LYS A 417 -0.94 -29.06 6.93
CA LYS A 417 0.11 -28.15 6.48
C LYS A 417 0.19 -28.18 4.96
N VAL A 418 -0.57 -27.30 4.31
CA VAL A 418 -0.66 -27.26 2.83
C VAL A 418 0.36 -26.29 2.21
N PHE A 419 0.78 -25.26 2.94
CA PHE A 419 1.79 -24.29 2.50
C PHE A 419 3.00 -24.28 3.41
N GLN A 420 4.18 -24.08 2.83
CA GLN A 420 5.43 -24.01 3.58
C GLN A 420 5.64 -22.65 4.26
N HIS A 421 5.29 -21.54 3.59
CA HIS A 421 5.61 -20.17 4.05
C HIS A 421 4.54 -19.11 3.71
N PRO A 422 3.30 -19.23 4.21
CA PRO A 422 2.28 -18.19 4.01
C PRO A 422 2.66 -16.87 4.69
N LYS A 423 2.28 -15.73 4.08
CA LYS A 423 2.40 -14.41 4.72
C LYS A 423 1.37 -14.25 5.84
N PRO A 424 1.67 -13.53 6.94
CA PRO A 424 0.69 -13.24 7.98
C PRO A 424 -0.46 -12.36 7.47
N VAL A 425 -1.70 -12.70 7.82
CA VAL A 425 -2.89 -11.91 7.43
C VAL A 425 -2.77 -10.46 7.89
N GLU A 426 -2.27 -10.24 9.11
CA GLU A 426 -2.13 -8.91 9.69
C GLU A 426 -1.13 -8.02 8.93
N LEU A 427 -0.09 -8.59 8.33
CA LEU A 427 0.82 -7.86 7.43
C LEU A 427 0.02 -7.27 6.25
N ILE A 428 -0.74 -8.15 5.58
CA ILE A 428 -1.49 -7.76 4.39
C ILE A 428 -2.60 -6.78 4.77
N LYS A 429 -3.29 -7.02 5.88
CA LYS A 429 -4.33 -6.13 6.41
C LYS A 429 -3.78 -4.73 6.65
N ASN A 430 -2.60 -4.62 7.25
CA ASN A 430 -1.94 -3.33 7.53
C ASN A 430 -1.43 -2.62 6.26
N LEU A 431 -0.96 -3.37 5.27
CA LEU A 431 -0.61 -2.80 3.96
C LEU A 431 -1.86 -2.29 3.23
N LEU A 432 -2.93 -3.08 3.21
CA LEU A 432 -4.18 -2.75 2.53
C LEU A 432 -4.91 -1.58 3.22
N SER A 433 -4.90 -1.48 4.55
CA SER A 433 -5.51 -0.35 5.27
C SER A 433 -4.88 1.00 4.87
N GLN A 434 -3.61 0.96 4.46
CA GLN A 434 -2.87 2.13 4.00
C GLN A 434 -3.05 2.40 2.50
N ALA A 435 -3.34 1.38 1.70
CA ALA A 435 -3.37 1.48 0.25
C ALA A 435 -4.79 1.52 -0.36
N THR A 436 -5.82 1.19 0.43
CA THR A 436 -7.23 1.07 -0.01
C THR A 436 -8.18 1.99 0.75
N ARG A 437 -9.30 2.31 0.12
CA ARG A 437 -10.47 3.01 0.68
C ARG A 437 -11.69 2.08 0.58
N PRO A 438 -12.81 2.38 1.28
CA PRO A 438 -14.05 1.63 1.08
C PRO A 438 -14.47 1.61 -0.40
N GLY A 439 -14.87 0.43 -0.91
CA GLY A 439 -15.32 0.26 -2.31
C GLY A 439 -14.21 -0.09 -3.32
N ASP A 440 -12.93 0.10 -2.94
CA ASP A 440 -11.80 -0.23 -3.80
C ASP A 440 -11.68 -1.73 -4.09
N ILE A 441 -11.10 -2.05 -5.25
CA ILE A 441 -10.82 -3.44 -5.67
C ILE A 441 -9.35 -3.79 -5.40
N VAL A 442 -9.14 -4.91 -4.72
CA VAL A 442 -7.82 -5.51 -4.43
C VAL A 442 -7.63 -6.77 -5.27
N LEU A 443 -6.55 -6.83 -6.04
CA LEU A 443 -6.18 -8.00 -6.85
C LEU A 443 -4.96 -8.69 -6.26
N ASP A 444 -5.01 -10.02 -6.20
CA ASP A 444 -3.86 -10.88 -5.94
C ASP A 444 -3.86 -12.02 -6.97
N PHE A 445 -2.93 -11.97 -7.92
CA PHE A 445 -2.78 -12.98 -8.96
C PHE A 445 -1.71 -14.04 -8.63
N PHE A 446 -1.26 -14.08 -7.37
CA PHE A 446 -0.50 -15.16 -6.75
C PHE A 446 -1.16 -15.58 -5.44
N ALA A 447 -2.50 -15.69 -5.46
CA ALA A 447 -3.30 -15.72 -4.24
C ALA A 447 -2.97 -16.90 -3.31
N GLY A 448 -2.55 -18.04 -3.87
CA GLY A 448 -2.20 -19.25 -3.14
C GLY A 448 -3.30 -19.67 -2.15
N SER A 449 -3.07 -19.42 -0.86
CA SER A 449 -4.04 -19.76 0.20
C SER A 449 -5.25 -18.80 0.31
N GLY A 450 -5.24 -17.65 -0.35
CA GLY A 450 -6.29 -16.63 -0.23
C GLY A 450 -6.12 -15.68 0.97
N THR A 451 -4.89 -15.46 1.42
CA THR A 451 -4.59 -14.61 2.59
C THR A 451 -5.00 -13.14 2.36
N THR A 452 -4.80 -12.62 1.14
CA THR A 452 -5.16 -11.25 0.76
C THR A 452 -6.66 -11.01 0.83
N ALA A 453 -7.49 -11.93 0.32
CA ALA A 453 -8.94 -11.84 0.42
C ALA A 453 -9.44 -11.88 1.88
N GLN A 454 -8.83 -12.70 2.74
CA GLN A 454 -9.16 -12.67 4.17
C GLN A 454 -8.86 -11.29 4.80
N ALA A 455 -7.73 -10.67 4.45
CA ALA A 455 -7.39 -9.34 4.95
C ALA A 455 -8.40 -8.28 4.48
N VAL A 456 -8.89 -8.37 3.25
CA VAL A 456 -9.96 -7.50 2.72
C VAL A 456 -11.24 -7.66 3.53
N LEU A 457 -11.69 -8.90 3.78
CA LEU A 457 -12.89 -9.16 4.58
C LEU A 457 -12.74 -8.68 6.02
N ALA A 458 -11.56 -8.85 6.61
CA ALA A 458 -11.27 -8.36 7.96
C ALA A 458 -11.34 -6.83 8.04
N LEU A 459 -10.76 -6.12 7.07
CA LEU A 459 -10.85 -4.66 7.01
C LEU A 459 -12.29 -4.18 6.88
N ASN A 460 -13.08 -4.79 5.98
CA ASN A 460 -14.49 -4.45 5.83
C ASN A 460 -15.28 -4.68 7.13
N ALA A 461 -14.98 -5.74 7.87
CA ALA A 461 -15.61 -6.01 9.16
C ALA A 461 -15.17 -5.00 10.25
N GLU A 462 -13.93 -4.52 10.20
CA GLU A 462 -13.37 -3.54 11.15
C GLU A 462 -13.89 -2.12 10.91
N ASP A 463 -13.94 -1.67 9.64
CA ASP A 463 -14.28 -0.28 9.29
C ASP A 463 -15.64 -0.09 8.63
N GLY A 464 -16.43 -1.16 8.49
CA GLY A 464 -17.75 -1.13 7.83
C GLY A 464 -17.67 -0.90 6.32
N GLY A 465 -16.48 -1.03 5.72
CA GLY A 465 -16.26 -0.82 4.29
C GLY A 465 -16.83 -1.92 3.40
N ALA A 466 -16.79 -1.65 2.09
CA ALA A 466 -17.25 -2.56 1.03
C ALA A 466 -16.15 -2.82 -0.02
N ARG A 467 -14.90 -2.98 0.41
CA ARG A 467 -13.79 -3.35 -0.49
C ARG A 467 -14.07 -4.70 -1.13
N ARG A 468 -13.66 -4.87 -2.38
CA ARG A 468 -13.80 -6.11 -3.14
C ARG A 468 -12.45 -6.76 -3.40
N PHE A 469 -12.42 -8.07 -3.55
CA PHE A 469 -11.21 -8.80 -3.88
C PHE A 469 -11.36 -9.60 -5.18
N ILE A 470 -10.25 -9.75 -5.91
CA ILE A 470 -10.11 -10.67 -7.04
C ILE A 470 -8.88 -11.52 -6.77
N MET A 471 -9.07 -12.82 -6.52
CA MET A 471 -7.99 -13.78 -6.30
C MET A 471 -7.80 -14.61 -7.57
N CYS A 472 -6.59 -14.72 -8.09
CA CYS A 472 -6.26 -15.70 -9.12
C CYS A 472 -5.32 -16.76 -8.54
N SER A 473 -5.69 -18.03 -8.69
CA SER A 473 -4.88 -19.16 -8.24
C SER A 473 -4.94 -20.27 -9.27
N SER A 474 -3.79 -20.87 -9.55
CA SER A 474 -3.71 -22.06 -10.37
C SER A 474 -4.18 -23.30 -9.60
N THR A 475 -4.34 -24.40 -10.33
CA THR A 475 -4.62 -25.71 -9.74
C THR A 475 -3.37 -26.33 -9.11
N GLU A 476 -2.18 -26.01 -9.66
CA GLU A 476 -0.92 -26.72 -9.42
C GLU A 476 -0.99 -28.23 -9.72
N ALA A 477 -1.96 -28.65 -10.54
CA ALA A 477 -2.04 -30.01 -11.03
C ALA A 477 -0.78 -30.35 -11.83
N THR A 478 -0.30 -31.58 -11.68
CA THR A 478 0.83 -32.09 -12.46
C THR A 478 0.45 -33.44 -13.06
N SER A 479 1.26 -33.95 -13.99
CA SER A 479 1.08 -35.31 -14.51
C SER A 479 1.07 -36.40 -13.42
N LYS A 480 1.68 -36.14 -12.26
CA LYS A 480 1.70 -37.05 -11.10
C LYS A 480 0.54 -36.84 -10.14
N GLU A 481 -0.02 -35.63 -10.10
CA GLU A 481 -1.11 -35.23 -9.21
C GLU A 481 -2.16 -34.44 -10.02
N PRO A 482 -2.90 -35.10 -10.94
CA PRO A 482 -3.81 -34.42 -11.85
C PRO A 482 -5.03 -33.82 -11.14
N ASP A 483 -5.45 -34.43 -10.02
CA ASP A 483 -6.63 -33.99 -9.26
C ASP A 483 -6.33 -32.84 -8.28
N LYS A 484 -5.06 -32.47 -8.12
CA LYS A 484 -4.66 -31.39 -7.22
C LYS A 484 -5.21 -30.07 -7.74
N ASN A 485 -6.00 -29.39 -6.90
CA ASN A 485 -6.54 -28.08 -7.22
C ASN A 485 -6.41 -27.13 -6.02
N LEU A 486 -5.30 -26.38 -5.99
CA LEU A 486 -5.03 -25.42 -4.94
C LEU A 486 -6.10 -24.32 -4.85
N CYS A 487 -6.60 -23.83 -5.99
CA CYS A 487 -7.63 -22.80 -6.02
C CYS A 487 -8.93 -23.26 -5.33
N ARG A 488 -9.46 -24.42 -5.72
CA ARG A 488 -10.73 -24.96 -5.21
C ARG A 488 -10.60 -25.48 -3.78
N ASP A 489 -9.61 -26.34 -3.55
CA ASP A 489 -9.54 -27.16 -2.34
C ASP A 489 -8.87 -26.43 -1.19
N VAL A 490 -8.18 -25.32 -1.48
CA VAL A 490 -7.44 -24.55 -0.48
C VAL A 490 -7.89 -23.10 -0.42
N CYS A 491 -7.75 -22.32 -1.50
CA CYS A 491 -8.09 -20.89 -1.50
C CYS A 491 -9.59 -20.68 -1.20
N ALA A 492 -10.46 -21.26 -2.03
CA ALA A 492 -11.91 -21.14 -1.85
C ALA A 492 -12.37 -21.79 -0.55
N LYS A 493 -11.82 -22.96 -0.18
CA LYS A 493 -12.15 -23.64 1.09
C LYS A 493 -11.80 -22.80 2.32
N ARG A 494 -10.63 -22.15 2.33
CA ARG A 494 -10.23 -21.20 3.40
C ARG A 494 -11.24 -20.06 3.47
N LEU A 495 -11.52 -19.40 2.34
CA LEU A 495 -12.41 -18.23 2.32
C LEU A 495 -13.84 -18.55 2.74
N ARG A 496 -14.39 -19.71 2.36
CA ARG A 496 -15.69 -20.17 2.89
C ARG A 496 -15.68 -20.22 4.42
N ARG A 497 -14.65 -20.82 5.02
CA ARG A 497 -14.52 -20.90 6.49
C ARG A 497 -14.33 -19.53 7.13
N VAL A 498 -13.59 -18.61 6.51
CA VAL A 498 -13.42 -17.23 6.99
C VAL A 498 -14.76 -16.47 6.98
N ILE A 499 -15.55 -16.65 5.93
CA ILE A 499 -16.85 -15.99 5.75
C ILE A 499 -17.87 -16.53 6.75
N THR A 500 -17.99 -17.85 6.89
CA THR A 500 -18.98 -18.50 7.78
C THR A 500 -18.56 -18.52 9.24
N GLY A 501 -17.26 -18.44 9.52
CA GLY A 501 -16.67 -18.76 10.81
C GLY A 501 -16.27 -20.24 10.90
N PHE A 502 -15.36 -20.54 11.83
CA PHE A 502 -14.86 -21.88 12.10
C PHE A 502 -14.44 -22.03 13.57
N GLY A 503 -14.85 -23.14 14.19
CA GLY A 503 -14.61 -23.37 15.61
C GLY A 503 -15.20 -22.27 16.48
N LYS A 504 -14.35 -21.56 17.23
CA LYS A 504 -14.76 -20.42 18.07
C LYS A 504 -14.68 -19.05 17.37
N GLN A 505 -14.19 -19.01 16.14
CA GLN A 505 -14.03 -17.75 15.41
C GLN A 505 -15.33 -17.37 14.68
N ARG A 506 -15.79 -16.14 14.91
CA ARG A 506 -16.96 -15.58 14.23
C ARG A 506 -16.64 -15.33 12.75
N GLY A 507 -17.60 -15.61 11.87
CA GLY A 507 -17.47 -15.33 10.45
C GLY A 507 -17.43 -13.84 10.13
N LEU A 508 -16.68 -13.46 9.10
CA LEU A 508 -16.51 -12.06 8.67
C LEU A 508 -17.60 -11.57 7.71
N LEU A 509 -18.59 -12.43 7.39
CA LEU A 509 -19.64 -12.18 6.40
C LEU A 509 -19.09 -11.91 4.98
N GLY A 510 -19.97 -11.82 3.99
CA GLY A 510 -19.62 -11.66 2.57
C GLY A 510 -19.83 -12.94 1.75
N GLY A 511 -19.22 -12.99 0.57
CA GLY A 511 -19.35 -14.07 -0.40
C GLY A 511 -18.38 -13.88 -1.56
N PHE A 512 -18.33 -14.85 -2.48
CA PHE A 512 -17.53 -14.76 -3.70
C PHE A 512 -18.12 -15.63 -4.82
N ALA A 513 -17.90 -15.19 -6.06
CA ALA A 513 -18.11 -15.98 -7.26
C ALA A 513 -16.84 -16.71 -7.66
N TYR A 514 -16.99 -18.00 -7.96
CA TYR A 514 -15.91 -18.86 -8.42
C TYR A 514 -15.98 -19.01 -9.94
N LEU A 515 -14.93 -18.58 -10.63
CA LEU A 515 -14.83 -18.61 -12.09
C LEU A 515 -13.77 -19.61 -12.53
N GLN A 516 -14.09 -20.40 -13.55
CA GLN A 516 -13.12 -21.14 -14.36
C GLN A 516 -12.91 -20.42 -15.70
N LEU A 517 -11.78 -20.70 -16.33
CA LEU A 517 -11.42 -20.12 -17.63
C LEU A 517 -11.47 -21.18 -18.71
N ASP A 518 -12.36 -20.98 -19.67
CA ASP A 518 -12.43 -21.79 -20.89
C ASP A 518 -11.56 -21.09 -21.96
N LYS A 519 -10.61 -21.84 -22.54
CA LYS A 519 -9.69 -21.35 -23.57
C LYS A 519 -10.14 -21.88 -24.93
N MET A 520 -10.25 -20.99 -25.90
CA MET A 520 -10.72 -21.31 -27.25
C MET A 520 -9.84 -20.59 -28.28
N ASP A 521 -9.55 -21.23 -29.41
CA ASP A 521 -8.95 -20.51 -30.53
C ASP A 521 -9.91 -19.41 -31.00
N SER A 522 -9.37 -18.27 -31.44
CA SER A 522 -10.19 -17.18 -31.96
C SER A 522 -11.09 -17.60 -33.12
N ALA A 523 -10.70 -18.59 -33.92
CA ALA A 523 -11.48 -19.14 -35.02
C ALA A 523 -12.67 -20.00 -34.54
N ASP A 524 -12.58 -20.58 -33.34
CA ASP A 524 -13.60 -21.47 -32.77
C ASP A 524 -14.66 -20.69 -31.97
N VAL A 525 -14.35 -19.47 -31.51
CA VAL A 525 -15.28 -18.62 -30.73
C VAL A 525 -16.67 -18.44 -31.39
N PRO A 526 -16.81 -18.22 -32.71
CA PRO A 526 -18.14 -18.13 -33.34
C PRO A 526 -19.01 -19.39 -33.20
N PHE A 527 -18.38 -20.56 -33.00
CA PHE A 527 -19.07 -21.86 -32.97
C PHE A 527 -19.24 -22.39 -31.55
N GLU A 528 -18.23 -22.20 -30.69
CA GLU A 528 -18.20 -22.73 -29.32
C GLU A 528 -18.54 -21.67 -28.26
N GLY A 529 -18.46 -20.39 -28.62
CA GLY A 529 -18.82 -19.28 -27.75
C GLY A 529 -20.30 -19.30 -27.37
N THR A 530 -20.59 -19.36 -26.08
CA THR A 530 -21.96 -19.42 -25.58
C THR A 530 -22.48 -18.03 -25.18
N PRO A 531 -23.82 -17.83 -25.19
CA PRO A 531 -24.42 -16.63 -24.60
C PRO A 531 -24.05 -16.44 -23.12
N MET A 532 -23.80 -17.53 -22.38
CA MET A 532 -23.36 -17.43 -20.99
C MET A 532 -21.91 -16.94 -20.85
N HIS A 533 -21.00 -17.29 -21.77
CA HIS A 533 -19.65 -16.67 -21.81
C HIS A 533 -19.76 -15.16 -22.02
N ALA A 534 -20.61 -14.73 -22.96
CA ALA A 534 -20.85 -13.32 -23.20
C ALA A 534 -21.49 -12.63 -21.99
N ALA A 535 -22.46 -13.25 -21.33
CA ALA A 535 -23.08 -12.73 -20.11
C ALA A 535 -22.05 -12.46 -19.01
N GLN A 536 -21.15 -13.42 -18.75
CA GLN A 536 -20.11 -13.25 -17.74
C GLN A 536 -19.13 -12.14 -18.11
N LEU A 537 -18.63 -12.10 -19.35
CA LEU A 537 -17.74 -11.02 -19.80
C LEU A 537 -18.37 -9.64 -19.68
N LEU A 538 -19.62 -9.51 -20.11
CA LEU A 538 -20.36 -8.26 -20.06
C LEU A 538 -20.63 -7.85 -18.60
N SER A 539 -21.03 -8.78 -17.73
CA SER A 539 -21.21 -8.52 -16.29
C SER A 539 -19.91 -8.03 -15.63
N LEU A 540 -18.79 -8.67 -15.92
CA LEU A 540 -17.48 -8.24 -15.41
C LEU A 540 -17.07 -6.86 -15.95
N ARG A 541 -17.40 -6.54 -17.21
CA ARG A 541 -17.09 -5.24 -17.82
C ARG A 541 -17.96 -4.11 -17.26
N TYR A 542 -19.26 -4.32 -17.15
CA TYR A 542 -20.21 -3.26 -16.77
C TYR A 542 -20.38 -3.16 -15.25
N CYS A 543 -20.48 -4.30 -14.57
CA CYS A 543 -20.84 -4.38 -13.16
C CYS A 543 -19.65 -4.74 -12.26
N GLN A 544 -18.56 -5.28 -12.82
CA GLN A 544 -17.39 -5.77 -12.05
C GLN A 544 -17.78 -6.89 -11.07
N ASN A 545 -18.76 -7.72 -11.46
CA ASN A 545 -19.22 -8.89 -10.74
C ASN A 545 -19.55 -10.03 -11.73
N ALA A 546 -19.67 -11.24 -11.20
CA ALA A 546 -20.13 -12.38 -11.99
C ALA A 546 -21.65 -12.36 -12.10
N SER A 547 -22.17 -12.68 -13.28
CA SER A 547 -23.62 -12.79 -13.49
C SER A 547 -24.12 -14.09 -12.88
N THR A 548 -25.07 -14.02 -11.95
CA THR A 548 -25.76 -15.18 -11.37
C THR A 548 -27.12 -15.42 -12.01
N GLY A 549 -27.57 -14.51 -12.89
CA GLY A 549 -28.86 -14.61 -13.54
C GLY A 549 -28.92 -15.75 -14.56
N THR A 550 -30.12 -16.31 -14.69
CA THR A 550 -30.48 -17.29 -15.70
C THR A 550 -31.19 -16.60 -16.85
N LEU A 551 -31.12 -17.18 -18.05
CA LEU A 551 -31.87 -16.69 -19.20
C LEU A 551 -33.37 -16.94 -18.97
N ASP A 552 -34.17 -15.87 -18.82
CA ASP A 552 -35.63 -15.92 -18.75
C ASP A 552 -36.22 -15.64 -20.13
N ASP A 553 -36.85 -16.65 -20.75
CA ASP A 553 -37.22 -16.69 -22.18
C ASP A 553 -36.17 -16.01 -23.07
N SER A 554 -34.93 -16.49 -23.00
CA SER A 554 -33.80 -16.01 -23.81
C SER A 554 -33.28 -14.60 -23.51
N ILE A 555 -33.85 -13.86 -22.54
CA ILE A 555 -33.36 -12.54 -22.13
C ILE A 555 -32.68 -12.63 -20.75
N LEU A 556 -31.52 -12.01 -20.62
CA LEU A 556 -30.84 -11.83 -19.34
C LEU A 556 -30.51 -10.34 -19.13
N GLN A 557 -31.01 -9.75 -18.05
CA GLN A 557 -30.63 -8.39 -17.66
C GLN A 557 -29.33 -8.43 -16.85
N LEU A 558 -28.29 -7.79 -17.38
CA LEU A 558 -26.96 -7.76 -16.78
C LEU A 558 -26.74 -6.54 -15.89
N ALA A 559 -27.29 -5.39 -16.28
CA ALA A 559 -27.18 -4.14 -15.55
C ALA A 559 -28.43 -3.27 -15.76
N PHE A 560 -28.76 -2.46 -14.75
CA PHE A 560 -29.82 -1.46 -14.84
C PHE A 560 -29.52 -0.30 -13.88
N ASP A 561 -29.63 0.93 -14.35
CA ASP A 561 -29.37 2.14 -13.57
C ASP A 561 -30.61 3.04 -13.37
N GLY A 562 -31.81 2.55 -13.74
CA GLY A 562 -33.06 3.32 -13.73
C GLY A 562 -33.46 3.82 -15.12
N GLU A 563 -32.50 4.14 -16.00
CA GLU A 563 -32.73 4.71 -17.32
C GLU A 563 -32.31 3.76 -18.45
N LEU A 564 -31.15 3.12 -18.30
CA LEU A 564 -30.55 2.20 -19.25
C LEU A 564 -30.54 0.78 -18.69
N ALA A 565 -31.04 -0.18 -19.47
CA ALA A 565 -30.84 -1.61 -19.22
C ALA A 565 -29.82 -2.19 -20.21
N VAL A 566 -28.86 -2.96 -19.69
CA VAL A 566 -27.95 -3.78 -20.48
C VAL A 566 -28.49 -5.19 -20.50
N LEU A 567 -28.89 -5.65 -21.69
CA LEU A 567 -29.57 -6.93 -21.90
C LEU A 567 -28.73 -7.82 -22.80
N LEU A 568 -28.66 -9.09 -22.46
CA LEU A 568 -28.20 -10.15 -23.34
C LEU A 568 -29.41 -10.95 -23.84
N VAL A 569 -29.41 -11.25 -25.13
CA VAL A 569 -30.47 -11.96 -25.82
C VAL A 569 -29.87 -13.19 -26.51
N ALA A 570 -30.14 -14.37 -25.95
CA ALA A 570 -29.57 -15.64 -26.41
C ALA A 570 -30.21 -16.12 -27.72
N GLN A 571 -31.51 -15.87 -27.91
CA GLN A 571 -32.25 -16.19 -29.13
C GLN A 571 -33.12 -15.01 -29.53
N VAL A 572 -33.21 -14.77 -30.84
CA VAL A 572 -33.99 -13.66 -31.40
C VAL A 572 -35.19 -14.25 -32.16
N ASP A 573 -36.34 -14.22 -31.51
CA ASP A 573 -37.65 -14.59 -32.05
C ASP A 573 -38.69 -13.48 -31.78
N ASP A 574 -39.89 -13.62 -32.36
CA ASP A 574 -40.94 -12.59 -32.26
C ASP A 574 -41.39 -12.33 -30.82
N GLN A 575 -41.46 -13.36 -29.98
CA GLN A 575 -41.84 -13.24 -28.57
C GLN A 575 -40.80 -12.41 -27.81
N THR A 576 -39.53 -12.71 -28.01
CA THR A 576 -38.40 -12.00 -27.41
C THR A 576 -38.37 -10.54 -27.85
N LEU A 577 -38.56 -10.27 -29.15
CA LEU A 577 -38.60 -8.90 -29.69
C LEU A 577 -39.76 -8.07 -29.10
N GLN A 578 -40.94 -8.67 -28.96
CA GLN A 578 -42.09 -8.00 -28.32
C GLN A 578 -41.83 -7.70 -26.83
N ARG A 579 -41.18 -8.62 -26.10
CA ARG A 579 -40.78 -8.40 -24.71
C ARG A 579 -39.77 -7.25 -24.61
N LEU A 580 -38.77 -7.20 -25.50
CA LEU A 580 -37.77 -6.12 -25.53
C LEU A 580 -38.41 -4.75 -25.81
N ALA A 581 -39.36 -4.67 -26.75
CA ALA A 581 -40.07 -3.44 -27.05
C ALA A 581 -40.84 -2.89 -25.83
N LYS A 582 -41.37 -3.79 -24.99
CA LYS A 582 -42.10 -3.47 -23.76
C LYS A 582 -41.21 -3.39 -22.51
N TRP A 583 -39.89 -3.53 -22.64
CA TRP A 583 -38.98 -3.54 -21.49
C TRP A 583 -39.10 -2.23 -20.70
N PRO A 584 -39.11 -2.24 -19.36
CA PRO A 584 -39.41 -1.05 -18.56
C PRO A 584 -38.40 0.09 -18.69
N ALA A 585 -37.13 -0.21 -19.01
CA ALA A 585 -36.09 0.81 -19.14
C ALA A 585 -36.32 1.75 -20.34
N ARG A 586 -35.95 3.03 -20.21
CA ARG A 586 -36.11 4.04 -21.27
C ARG A 586 -35.20 3.75 -22.46
N ARG A 587 -33.97 3.34 -22.19
CA ARG A 587 -32.94 3.03 -23.18
C ARG A 587 -32.46 1.59 -23.00
N LEU A 588 -32.13 0.93 -24.10
CA LEU A 588 -31.61 -0.45 -24.08
C LEU A 588 -30.23 -0.52 -24.74
N ALA A 589 -29.33 -1.29 -24.14
CA ALA A 589 -28.13 -1.79 -24.79
C ALA A 589 -28.28 -3.31 -24.91
N VAL A 590 -28.53 -3.80 -26.13
CA VAL A 590 -28.90 -5.19 -26.37
C VAL A 590 -27.75 -5.92 -27.07
N TYR A 591 -27.31 -7.04 -26.49
CA TYR A 591 -26.32 -7.93 -27.08
C TYR A 591 -27.03 -9.17 -27.62
N SER A 592 -26.94 -9.43 -28.92
CA SER A 592 -27.60 -10.57 -29.56
C SER A 592 -26.80 -11.17 -30.71
N SER A 593 -27.22 -12.34 -31.18
CA SER A 593 -26.68 -12.98 -32.39
C SER A 593 -27.15 -12.32 -33.69
N ARG A 594 -28.21 -11.49 -33.62
CA ARG A 594 -28.81 -10.77 -34.77
C ARG A 594 -29.04 -9.30 -34.43
N PRO A 595 -27.96 -8.50 -34.27
CA PRO A 595 -28.07 -7.15 -33.76
C PRO A 595 -28.87 -6.22 -34.69
N GLU A 596 -28.75 -6.39 -36.01
CA GLU A 596 -29.50 -5.59 -37.00
C GLU A 596 -31.01 -5.83 -36.88
N SER A 597 -31.43 -7.11 -36.79
CA SER A 597 -32.85 -7.47 -36.65
C SER A 597 -33.47 -6.91 -35.37
N VAL A 598 -32.72 -6.93 -34.26
CA VAL A 598 -33.15 -6.34 -32.99
C VAL A 598 -33.26 -4.81 -33.11
N SER A 599 -32.25 -4.17 -33.70
CA SER A 599 -32.23 -2.72 -33.90
C SER A 599 -33.43 -2.24 -34.74
N ASP A 600 -33.68 -2.88 -35.88
CA ASP A 600 -34.78 -2.55 -36.78
C ASP A 600 -36.15 -2.71 -36.12
N HIS A 601 -36.34 -3.80 -35.37
CA HIS A 601 -37.60 -4.05 -34.68
C HIS A 601 -37.87 -2.99 -33.60
N LEU A 602 -36.88 -2.69 -32.76
CA LEU A 602 -37.02 -1.72 -31.67
C LEU A 602 -37.21 -0.29 -32.21
N ALA A 603 -36.53 0.06 -33.30
CA ALA A 603 -36.72 1.34 -33.99
C ALA A 603 -38.16 1.52 -34.50
N ARG A 604 -38.77 0.49 -35.12
CA ARG A 604 -40.17 0.51 -35.57
C ARG A 604 -41.17 0.68 -34.41
N GLN A 605 -40.82 0.19 -33.22
CA GLN A 605 -41.64 0.33 -32.01
C GLN A 605 -41.35 1.63 -31.23
N GLY A 606 -40.50 2.52 -31.76
CA GLY A 606 -40.12 3.77 -31.11
C GLY A 606 -39.27 3.59 -29.84
N LYS A 607 -38.67 2.41 -29.64
CA LYS A 607 -37.83 2.09 -28.48
C LYS A 607 -36.38 2.47 -28.76
N SER A 608 -35.83 3.36 -27.92
CA SER A 608 -34.43 3.76 -28.03
C SER A 608 -33.49 2.63 -27.61
N ALA A 609 -32.76 2.05 -28.56
CA ALA A 609 -31.86 0.94 -28.30
C ALA A 609 -30.58 1.02 -29.14
N ASN A 610 -29.46 0.61 -28.53
CA ASN A 610 -28.24 0.25 -29.26
C ASN A 610 -28.13 -1.27 -29.26
N SER A 611 -27.94 -1.87 -30.44
CA SER A 611 -27.77 -3.31 -30.57
C SER A 611 -26.34 -3.67 -30.94
N TYR A 612 -25.80 -4.72 -30.33
CA TYR A 612 -24.42 -5.14 -30.43
C TYR A 612 -24.31 -6.65 -30.70
N SER A 613 -23.29 -7.06 -31.43
CA SER A 613 -23.00 -8.48 -31.70
C SER A 613 -22.49 -9.18 -30.44
N LEU A 614 -23.01 -10.39 -30.17
CA LEU A 614 -22.46 -11.29 -29.15
C LEU A 614 -21.02 -11.71 -29.48
N LEU A 615 -20.71 -11.95 -30.75
CA LEU A 615 -19.36 -12.34 -31.16
C LEU A 615 -18.35 -11.22 -30.86
N ASP A 616 -18.71 -9.97 -31.18
CA ASP A 616 -17.87 -8.82 -30.86
C ASP A 616 -17.68 -8.67 -29.36
N ALA A 617 -18.73 -8.94 -28.57
CA ALA A 617 -18.64 -8.93 -27.11
C ALA A 617 -17.63 -9.97 -26.59
N LEU A 618 -17.62 -11.19 -27.15
CA LEU A 618 -16.67 -12.23 -26.77
C LEU A 618 -15.22 -11.84 -27.09
N LEU A 619 -14.98 -11.26 -28.27
CA LEU A 619 -13.63 -10.93 -28.76
C LEU A 619 -13.07 -9.61 -28.20
N ARG A 620 -13.94 -8.67 -27.79
CA ARG A 620 -13.55 -7.31 -27.40
C ARG A 620 -12.50 -7.27 -26.29
N GLY A 621 -11.37 -6.63 -26.58
CA GLY A 621 -10.27 -6.44 -25.62
C GLY A 621 -9.41 -7.69 -25.39
N GLN A 622 -9.68 -8.78 -26.10
CA GLN A 622 -8.95 -10.03 -26.02
C GLN A 622 -8.02 -10.25 -27.21
N THR A 623 -8.44 -9.80 -28.39
CA THR A 623 -7.60 -9.80 -29.59
C THR A 623 -6.69 -8.58 -29.60
N THR A 624 -5.40 -8.80 -29.87
CA THR A 624 -4.51 -7.73 -30.32
C THR A 624 -5.02 -7.32 -31.70
N GLN A 625 -5.59 -6.12 -31.85
CA GLN A 625 -5.64 -5.52 -33.17
C GLN A 625 -4.20 -5.52 -33.68
N ARG A 626 -3.89 -6.33 -34.69
CA ARG A 626 -2.68 -6.13 -35.48
C ARG A 626 -2.82 -4.70 -35.99
N VAL A 627 -2.05 -3.79 -35.40
CA VAL A 627 -1.86 -2.46 -35.97
C VAL A 627 -1.26 -2.73 -37.35
N SER A 628 -2.10 -2.58 -38.37
CA SER A 628 -1.71 -2.65 -39.79
C SER A 628 -0.71 -1.56 -40.12
#